data_AF-A0A3A3GDA9-F1
#
_entry.id   AF-A0A3A3GDA9-F1
#
_cell.length_a   1.000
_cell.length_b   1.000
_cell.length_c   1.000
_cell.angle_alpha   90.00
_cell.angle_beta   90.00
_cell.angle_gamma   90.00
#
_symmetry.space_group_name_H-M   'P 1'
#
loop_
_entity.id
_entity.type
_entity.pdbx_description
1 polymer ?
#
loop_
_entity_poly.entity_id
_entity_poly.type
_entity_poly.pdbx_seq_one_letter_code
_entity_poly.pdbx_strand_id
1 'polypeptide(L)'
;MSPFVLRSTFIGALFLCLSNPALAVYRCEADGKVSYSDIACPSARQLDIKASSAGPTPTDKKRLAEEKKFVERAEKARHKEEAAEEKARQRAARQRLAQDKKCDALARRQRWASEDVSAATQKSAEKARRKASRVNEQYEAECGARRTELLHG
;
A
#
# COMPACT_ATOMS: atom_id res chain seq x y z
N MET A 1 29.42 35.62 6.23
CA MET A 1 29.01 35.11 7.55
C MET A 1 27.53 34.78 7.48
N SER A 2 27.19 33.51 7.67
CA SER A 2 26.04 32.85 7.05
C SER A 2 24.73 33.03 7.83
N PRO A 3 23.58 33.29 7.17
CA PRO A 3 22.26 33.45 7.80
C PRO A 3 21.60 32.13 8.26
N PHE A 4 22.33 31.01 8.22
CA PHE A 4 21.81 29.66 8.46
C PHE A 4 21.66 29.30 9.96
N VAL A 5 22.34 30.02 10.86
CA VAL A 5 22.41 29.66 12.28
C VAL A 5 21.15 30.09 13.05
N LEU A 6 20.46 31.13 12.58
CA LEU A 6 19.33 31.74 13.32
C LEU A 6 18.01 30.97 13.19
N ARG A 7 17.86 30.10 12.17
CA ARG A 7 16.68 29.23 12.00
C ARG A 7 16.79 27.89 12.72
N SER A 8 18.01 27.45 13.04
CA SER A 8 18.25 26.15 13.69
C SER A 8 18.01 26.18 15.21
N THR A 9 18.15 27.34 15.85
CA THR A 9 17.90 27.51 17.28
C THR A 9 16.41 27.57 17.65
N PHE A 10 15.52 27.92 16.73
CA PHE A 10 14.07 27.98 16.99
C PHE A 10 13.42 26.58 17.05
N ILE A 11 13.99 25.58 16.40
CA ILE A 11 13.45 24.20 16.41
C ILE A 11 13.85 23.45 17.68
N GLY A 12 15.03 23.76 18.24
CA GLY A 12 15.52 23.15 19.49
C GLY A 12 14.71 23.58 20.73
N ALA A 13 14.23 24.83 20.77
CA ALA A 13 13.45 25.34 21.91
C ALA A 13 12.01 24.78 21.97
N LEU A 14 11.44 24.35 20.84
CA LEU A 14 10.08 23.81 20.80
C LEU A 14 10.01 22.35 21.31
N PHE A 15 11.12 21.61 21.28
CA PHE A 15 11.17 20.21 21.72
C PHE A 15 11.27 20.03 23.25
N LEU A 16 11.64 21.07 23.99
CA LEU A 16 11.78 21.03 25.45
C LEU A 16 10.45 21.19 26.21
N CYS A 17 9.36 21.59 25.54
CA CYS A 17 8.05 21.77 26.18
C CYS A 17 7.14 20.52 26.14
N LEU A 18 7.59 19.40 25.57
CA LEU A 18 6.82 18.15 25.49
C LEU A 18 7.25 17.09 26.53
N SER A 19 7.92 17.49 27.62
CA SER A 19 8.05 16.63 28.80
C SER A 19 6.69 16.53 29.49
N ASN A 20 5.81 15.69 28.96
CA ASN A 20 4.57 15.33 29.65
C ASN A 20 4.99 14.52 30.88
N PRO A 21 4.89 15.04 32.12
CA PRO A 21 5.11 14.20 33.28
C PRO A 21 4.07 13.09 33.20
N ALA A 22 4.50 11.83 33.32
CA ALA A 22 3.57 10.73 33.48
C ALA A 22 2.68 11.06 34.68
N LEU A 23 1.46 11.55 34.43
CA LEU A 23 0.49 11.87 35.46
C LEU A 23 0.17 10.57 36.18
N ALA A 24 0.82 10.38 37.33
CA ALA A 24 0.52 9.30 38.23
C ALA A 24 -0.85 9.60 38.84
N VAL A 25 -1.92 9.13 38.21
CA VAL A 25 -3.26 9.24 38.77
C VAL A 25 -3.34 8.24 39.92
N TYR A 26 -3.33 8.75 41.15
CA TYR A 26 -3.41 7.95 42.35
C TYR A 26 -4.89 7.61 42.63
N ARG A 27 -5.18 6.31 42.73
CA ARG A 27 -6.47 5.82 43.23
C ARG A 27 -6.41 5.77 44.75
N CYS A 28 -7.12 6.70 45.40
CA CYS A 28 -7.26 6.75 46.85
C CYS A 28 -8.59 6.13 47.27
N GLU A 29 -8.57 5.20 48.23
CA GLU A 29 -9.77 4.60 48.82
C GLU A 29 -9.84 4.95 50.31
N ALA A 30 -10.81 5.75 50.70
CA ALA A 30 -11.06 6.17 52.09
C ALA A 30 -12.56 6.09 52.38
N ASP A 31 -12.94 5.50 53.52
CA ASP A 31 -14.34 5.33 53.95
C ASP A 31 -15.27 4.71 52.89
N GLY A 32 -14.75 3.77 52.10
CA GLY A 32 -15.49 3.07 51.03
C GLY A 32 -15.74 3.90 49.77
N LYS A 33 -15.18 5.11 49.66
CA LYS A 33 -15.25 5.96 48.46
C LYS A 33 -13.91 5.96 47.73
N VAL A 34 -13.98 5.76 46.42
CA VAL A 34 -12.81 5.81 45.52
C VAL A 34 -12.71 7.20 44.92
N SER A 35 -11.58 7.86 45.13
CA SER A 35 -11.25 9.16 44.54
C SER A 35 -9.96 9.05 43.74
N TYR A 36 -9.89 9.80 42.63
CA TYR A 36 -8.71 9.86 41.77
C TYR A 36 -8.11 11.26 41.89
N SER A 37 -6.83 11.33 42.20
CA SER A 37 -6.12 12.60 42.36
C SER A 37 -4.72 12.51 41.76
N ASP A 38 -4.22 13.64 41.27
CA ASP A 38 -2.83 13.79 40.83
C ASP A 38 -1.88 14.01 42.02
N ILE A 39 -2.42 14.11 43.24
CA ILE A 39 -1.66 14.27 44.50
C ILE A 39 -1.72 12.94 45.26
N ALA A 40 -0.57 12.50 45.78
CA ALA A 40 -0.48 11.30 46.60
C ALA A 40 -1.43 11.40 47.82
N CYS A 41 -2.15 10.32 48.13
CA CYS A 41 -3.12 10.30 49.21
C CYS A 41 -2.43 10.64 50.56
N PRO A 42 -3.04 11.46 51.44
CA PRO A 42 -2.45 11.87 52.72
C PRO A 42 -2.18 10.69 53.69
N SER A 43 -2.71 9.50 53.38
CA SER A 43 -2.45 8.23 54.07
C SER A 43 -2.05 7.11 53.10
N ALA A 44 -1.28 7.43 52.06
CA ALA A 44 -0.89 6.47 51.04
C ALA A 44 0.00 5.35 51.63
N ARG A 45 -0.52 4.12 51.65
CA ARG A 45 0.30 2.92 51.83
C ARG A 45 0.79 2.48 50.46
N GLN A 46 2.09 2.32 50.28
CA GLN A 46 2.65 1.75 49.06
C GLN A 46 2.05 0.34 48.89
N LEU A 47 1.19 0.19 47.89
CA LEU A 47 0.74 -1.12 47.46
C LEU A 47 1.95 -1.77 46.80
N ASP A 48 2.58 -2.67 47.53
CA ASP A 48 3.59 -3.56 46.97
C ASP A 48 2.85 -4.47 46.00
N ILE A 49 2.74 -4.06 44.74
CA ILE A 49 2.23 -4.90 43.65
C ILE A 49 3.30 -5.98 43.47
N LYS A 50 3.29 -6.97 44.38
CA LYS A 50 4.02 -8.21 44.18
C LYS A 50 3.55 -8.73 42.84
N ALA A 51 4.44 -8.67 41.84
CA ALA A 51 4.27 -9.44 40.62
C ALA A 51 3.91 -10.85 41.08
N SER A 52 2.69 -11.30 40.75
CA SER A 52 2.19 -12.59 41.18
C SER A 52 3.23 -13.64 40.78
N SER A 53 3.89 -14.24 41.77
CA SER A 53 4.90 -15.27 41.55
C SER A 53 4.27 -16.62 41.15
N ALA A 54 2.94 -16.65 41.00
CA ALA A 54 2.24 -17.81 40.49
C ALA A 54 2.56 -17.97 39.00
N GLY A 55 3.31 -19.02 38.67
CA GLY A 55 3.55 -19.42 37.29
C GLY A 55 2.23 -19.69 36.54
N PRO A 56 2.25 -19.68 35.20
CA PRO A 56 1.05 -19.79 34.39
C PRO A 56 0.26 -21.06 34.74
N THR A 57 -1.01 -20.86 35.08
CA THR A 57 -1.91 -21.95 35.45
C THR A 57 -2.19 -22.84 34.22
N PRO A 58 -2.66 -24.09 34.40
CA PRO A 58 -3.06 -24.93 33.27
C PRO A 58 -4.13 -24.28 32.38
N THR A 59 -5.01 -23.45 32.95
CA THR A 59 -6.00 -22.66 32.21
C THR A 59 -5.35 -21.55 31.39
N ASP A 60 -4.33 -20.85 31.91
CA ASP A 60 -3.57 -19.86 31.15
C ASP A 60 -2.84 -20.49 29.96
N LYS A 61 -2.25 -21.68 30.15
CA LYS A 61 -1.59 -22.42 29.08
C LYS A 61 -2.56 -22.84 27.97
N LYS A 62 -3.77 -23.27 28.33
CA LYS A 62 -4.82 -23.60 27.36
C LYS A 62 -5.28 -22.37 26.59
N ARG A 63 -5.56 -21.27 27.29
CA ARG A 63 -5.94 -19.99 26.66
C ARG A 63 -4.87 -19.48 25.71
N LEU A 64 -3.60 -19.51 26.12
CA LEU A 64 -2.47 -19.12 25.28
C LEU A 64 -2.36 -20.00 24.02
N ALA A 65 -2.62 -21.31 24.14
CA ALA A 65 -2.60 -22.20 22.98
C ALA A 65 -3.74 -21.91 22.00
N GLU A 66 -4.93 -21.55 22.51
CA GLU A 66 -6.07 -21.13 21.67
C GLU A 66 -5.83 -19.79 20.99
N GLU A 67 -5.29 -18.81 21.72
CA GLU A 67 -4.90 -17.51 21.19
C GLU A 67 -3.85 -17.66 20.08
N LYS A 68 -2.82 -18.49 20.28
CA LYS A 68 -1.82 -18.79 19.24
C LYS A 68 -2.45 -19.40 17.99
N LYS A 69 -3.35 -20.37 18.16
CA LYS A 69 -4.09 -20.98 17.02
C LYS A 69 -4.98 -19.98 16.31
N PHE A 70 -5.55 -19.01 17.03
CA PHE A 70 -6.35 -17.95 16.42
C PHE A 70 -5.47 -17.03 15.58
N VAL A 71 -4.35 -16.56 16.14
CA VAL A 71 -3.38 -15.71 15.43
C VAL A 71 -2.84 -16.42 14.19
N GLU A 72 -2.42 -17.68 14.31
CA GLU A 72 -1.90 -18.46 13.18
C GLU A 72 -2.95 -18.60 12.06
N ARG A 73 -4.22 -18.82 12.41
CA ARG A 73 -5.32 -18.88 11.43
C ARG A 73 -5.55 -17.53 10.75
N ALA A 74 -5.50 -16.43 11.50
CA ALA A 74 -5.63 -15.09 10.96
C ALA A 74 -4.47 -14.75 10.01
N GLU A 75 -3.24 -15.09 10.37
CA GLU A 75 -2.05 -14.91 9.53
C GLU A 75 -2.13 -15.74 8.24
N LYS A 76 -2.51 -17.01 8.34
CA LYS A 76 -2.72 -17.87 7.17
C LYS A 76 -3.80 -17.32 6.23
N ALA A 77 -4.87 -16.76 6.79
CA ALA A 77 -5.93 -16.13 5.99
C ALA A 77 -5.40 -14.91 5.23
N ARG A 78 -4.68 -14.01 5.91
CA ARG A 78 -4.04 -12.83 5.26
C ARG A 78 -3.09 -13.24 4.14
N HIS A 79 -2.17 -14.16 4.41
CA HIS A 79 -1.21 -14.60 3.38
C HIS A 79 -1.89 -15.26 2.17
N LYS A 80 -3.00 -15.98 2.39
CA LYS A 80 -3.77 -16.56 1.30
C LYS A 80 -4.42 -15.48 0.44
N GLU A 81 -4.97 -14.44 1.06
CA GLU A 81 -5.55 -13.29 0.37
C GLU A 81 -4.49 -12.50 -0.40
N GLU A 82 -3.40 -12.13 0.25
CA GLU A 82 -2.24 -11.46 -0.36
C GLU A 82 -1.71 -12.24 -1.59
N ALA A 83 -1.56 -13.56 -1.46
CA ALA A 83 -1.12 -14.42 -2.56
C ALA A 83 -2.14 -14.48 -3.71
N ALA A 84 -3.44 -14.45 -3.41
CA ALA A 84 -4.50 -14.45 -4.42
C ALA A 84 -4.52 -13.11 -5.17
N GLU A 85 -4.43 -11.99 -4.46
CA GLU A 85 -4.34 -10.66 -5.04
C GLU A 85 -3.10 -10.49 -5.90
N GLU A 86 -1.93 -10.92 -5.41
CA GLU A 86 -0.68 -10.82 -6.15
C GLU A 86 -0.76 -11.65 -7.44
N LYS A 87 -1.34 -12.84 -7.38
CA LYS A 87 -1.58 -13.66 -8.58
C LYS A 87 -2.55 -12.98 -9.55
N ALA A 88 -3.58 -12.30 -9.07
CA ALA A 88 -4.51 -11.54 -9.91
C ALA A 88 -3.80 -10.34 -10.56
N ARG A 89 -3.01 -9.57 -9.80
CA ARG A 89 -2.18 -8.45 -10.32
C ARG A 89 -1.22 -8.93 -11.40
N GLN A 90 -0.49 -10.02 -11.15
CA GLN A 90 0.45 -10.59 -12.13
C GLN A 90 -0.27 -11.06 -13.41
N ARG A 91 -1.45 -11.67 -13.30
CA ARG A 91 -2.25 -12.09 -14.46
C ARG A 91 -2.70 -10.88 -15.28
N ALA A 92 -3.24 -9.85 -14.63
CA ALA A 92 -3.64 -8.61 -15.28
C ALA A 92 -2.45 -7.92 -15.97
N ALA A 93 -1.30 -7.84 -15.29
CA ALA A 93 -0.07 -7.27 -15.85
C ALA A 93 0.40 -8.05 -17.10
N ARG A 94 0.38 -9.39 -17.05
CA ARG A 94 0.74 -10.23 -18.21
C ARG A 94 -0.22 -10.04 -19.39
N GLN A 95 -1.52 -9.96 -19.12
CA GLN A 95 -2.53 -9.73 -20.16
C GLN A 95 -2.35 -8.36 -20.81
N ARG A 96 -2.11 -7.31 -20.02
CA ARG A 96 -1.74 -5.98 -20.52
C ARG A 96 -0.51 -6.08 -21.41
N LEU A 97 0.63 -6.56 -20.90
CA LEU A 97 1.87 -6.71 -21.67
C LEU A 97 1.69 -7.51 -22.98
N ALA A 98 0.82 -8.52 -23.02
CA ALA A 98 0.52 -9.27 -24.24
C ALA A 98 -0.25 -8.41 -25.27
N GLN A 99 -1.24 -7.64 -24.82
CA GLN A 99 -1.95 -6.67 -25.66
C GLN A 99 -1.01 -5.57 -26.16
N ASP A 100 -0.11 -5.08 -25.32
CA ASP A 100 0.91 -4.09 -25.68
C ASP A 100 1.75 -4.57 -26.84
N LYS A 101 2.34 -5.77 -26.71
CA LYS A 101 3.16 -6.37 -27.75
C LYS A 101 2.39 -6.58 -29.05
N LYS A 102 1.11 -6.97 -28.96
CA LYS A 102 0.22 -7.13 -30.13
C LYS A 102 0.02 -5.78 -30.83
N CYS A 103 -0.30 -4.74 -30.06
CA CYS A 103 -0.51 -3.39 -30.60
C CYS A 103 0.76 -2.79 -31.19
N ASP A 104 1.92 -2.99 -30.55
CA ASP A 104 3.20 -2.53 -31.09
C ASP A 104 3.54 -3.21 -32.43
N ALA A 105 3.25 -4.51 -32.53
CA ALA A 105 3.44 -5.26 -33.77
C ALA A 105 2.52 -4.74 -34.89
N LEU A 106 1.25 -4.48 -34.59
CA LEU A 106 0.30 -3.92 -35.56
C LEU A 106 0.65 -2.47 -35.94
N ALA A 107 1.09 -1.65 -34.99
CA ALA A 107 1.55 -0.28 -35.26
C ALA A 107 2.78 -0.27 -36.19
N ARG A 108 3.73 -1.20 -36.00
CA ARG A 108 4.85 -1.37 -36.95
C ARG A 108 4.36 -1.74 -38.34
N ARG A 109 3.40 -2.67 -38.46
CA ARG A 109 2.82 -3.05 -39.76
C ARG A 109 2.09 -1.89 -40.43
N GLN A 110 1.37 -1.07 -39.67
CA GLN A 110 0.71 0.13 -40.16
C GLN A 110 1.72 1.12 -40.74
N ARG A 111 2.83 1.38 -40.02
CA ARG A 111 3.93 2.22 -40.52
C ARG A 111 4.52 1.69 -41.81
N TRP A 112 4.89 0.41 -41.86
CA TRP A 112 5.42 -0.19 -43.10
C TRP A 112 4.42 -0.17 -44.25
N ALA A 113 3.13 -0.37 -43.98
CA ALA A 113 2.11 -0.28 -45.03
C ALA A 113 1.95 1.16 -45.56
N SER A 114 2.17 2.18 -44.72
CA SER A 114 2.19 3.58 -45.15
C SER A 114 3.44 3.90 -45.98
N GLU A 115 4.59 3.35 -45.59
CA GLU A 115 5.84 3.45 -46.36
C GLU A 115 5.70 2.75 -47.72
N ASP A 116 5.12 1.55 -47.77
CA ASP A 116 4.80 0.82 -49.00
C ASP A 116 3.94 1.67 -49.95
N VAL A 117 2.95 2.40 -49.43
CA VAL A 117 2.12 3.32 -50.24
C VAL A 117 2.96 4.46 -50.80
N SER A 118 3.86 5.04 -50.00
CA SER A 118 4.73 6.13 -50.42
C SER A 118 5.74 5.70 -51.49
N ALA A 119 6.22 4.45 -51.42
CA ALA A 119 7.19 3.88 -52.36
C ALA A 119 6.55 3.23 -53.60
N ALA A 120 5.23 3.05 -53.62
CA ALA A 120 4.54 2.37 -54.70
C ALA A 120 4.55 3.17 -56.01
N THR A 121 4.77 2.47 -57.13
CA THR A 121 4.66 3.04 -58.48
C THR A 121 3.18 3.13 -58.89
N GLN A 122 2.84 3.94 -59.90
CA GLN A 122 1.44 4.18 -60.32
C GLN A 122 0.63 2.89 -60.54
N LYS A 123 1.25 1.82 -61.05
CA LYS A 123 0.59 0.53 -61.30
C LYS A 123 0.27 -0.26 -60.01
N SER A 124 1.04 -0.07 -58.94
CA SER A 124 0.85 -0.76 -57.66
C SER A 124 0.25 0.12 -56.55
N ALA A 125 0.12 1.43 -56.78
CA ALA A 125 -0.34 2.41 -55.80
C ALA A 125 -1.72 2.08 -55.22
N GLU A 126 -2.68 1.69 -56.07
CA GLU A 126 -4.03 1.38 -55.59
C GLU A 126 -4.04 0.12 -54.70
N LYS A 127 -3.31 -0.93 -55.11
CA LYS A 127 -3.15 -2.16 -54.32
C LYS A 127 -2.48 -1.88 -52.98
N ALA A 128 -1.43 -1.04 -52.97
CA ALA A 128 -0.75 -0.63 -51.75
C ALA A 128 -1.70 0.14 -50.81
N ARG A 129 -2.52 1.07 -51.34
CA ARG A 129 -3.52 1.80 -50.56
C ARG A 129 -4.55 0.87 -49.92
N ARG A 130 -5.13 -0.06 -50.69
CA ARG A 130 -6.08 -1.04 -50.14
C ARG A 130 -5.45 -1.90 -49.03
N LYS A 131 -4.19 -2.31 -49.18
CA LYS A 131 -3.45 -3.05 -48.14
C LYS A 131 -3.25 -2.19 -46.89
N ALA A 132 -2.83 -0.93 -47.05
CA ALA A 132 -2.67 0.00 -45.95
C ALA A 132 -3.99 0.26 -45.20
N SER A 133 -5.10 0.44 -45.91
CA SER A 133 -6.43 0.57 -45.30
C SER A 133 -6.80 -0.64 -44.45
N ARG A 134 -6.61 -1.87 -44.94
CA ARG A 134 -6.90 -3.10 -44.17
C ARG A 134 -6.06 -3.24 -42.91
N VAL A 135 -4.77 -2.91 -43.00
CA VAL A 135 -3.88 -2.94 -41.83
C VAL A 135 -4.28 -1.87 -40.82
N ASN A 136 -4.69 -0.69 -41.30
CA ASN A 136 -5.21 0.37 -40.46
C ASN A 136 -6.49 -0.05 -39.73
N GLU A 137 -7.48 -0.58 -40.45
CA GLU A 137 -8.72 -1.10 -39.87
C GLU A 137 -8.45 -2.18 -38.81
N GLN A 138 -7.51 -3.08 -39.07
CA GLN A 138 -7.12 -4.10 -38.10
C GLN A 138 -6.46 -3.51 -36.85
N TYR A 139 -5.59 -2.51 -37.01
CA TYR A 139 -4.96 -1.81 -35.88
C TYR A 139 -6.01 -1.06 -35.04
N GLU A 140 -6.91 -0.34 -35.69
CA GLU A 140 -7.98 0.42 -35.03
C GLU A 140 -8.94 -0.50 -34.25
N ALA A 141 -9.35 -1.62 -34.85
CA ALA A 141 -10.25 -2.58 -34.20
C ALA A 141 -9.64 -3.22 -32.94
N GLU A 142 -8.34 -3.51 -32.95
CA GLU A 142 -7.67 -4.21 -31.86
C GLU A 142 -7.10 -3.27 -30.79
N CYS A 143 -6.68 -2.06 -31.18
CA CYS A 143 -5.88 -1.15 -30.35
C CYS A 143 -6.50 0.23 -30.17
N GLY A 144 -7.62 0.55 -30.82
CA GLY A 144 -8.25 1.87 -30.77
C GLY A 144 -8.59 2.33 -29.36
N ALA A 145 -9.21 1.47 -28.55
CA ALA A 145 -9.57 1.75 -27.16
C ALA A 145 -8.34 1.95 -26.24
N ARG A 146 -7.25 1.23 -26.52
CA ARG A 146 -6.02 1.32 -25.73
C ARG A 146 -5.24 2.60 -26.01
N ARG A 147 -5.22 3.05 -27.26
CA ARG A 147 -4.62 4.34 -27.65
C ARG A 147 -5.32 5.50 -26.95
N THR A 148 -6.65 5.47 -26.83
CA THR A 148 -7.39 6.51 -26.09
C THR A 148 -7.07 6.50 -24.61
N GLU A 149 -6.87 5.33 -24.00
CA GLU A 149 -6.47 5.20 -22.59
C GLU A 149 -5.06 5.80 -22.35
N LEU A 150 -4.10 5.56 -23.24
CA LEU A 150 -2.75 6.15 -23.16
C LEU A 150 -2.72 7.67 -23.35
N LEU A 151 -3.71 8.25 -24.02
CA LEU A 151 -3.78 9.71 -24.26
C LEU A 151 -4.42 10.48 -23.10
N HIS A 152 -5.16 9.80 -22.22
CA HIS A 152 -5.89 10.43 -21.11
C HIS A 152 -5.42 9.97 -19.72
N GLY A 153 -4.47 9.03 -19.66
CA GLY A 153 -3.88 8.50 -18.43
C GLY A 153 -2.62 9.24 -17.98
#